data_AF-A0A7G9LMB9-F1
#
_entry.id   AF-A0A7G9LMB9-F1
#
_cell.length_a   1.000
_cell.length_b   1.000
_cell.length_c   1.000
_cell.angle_alpha   90.00
_cell.angle_beta   90.00
_cell.angle_gamma   90.00
#
_symmetry.space_group_name_H-M   'P 1'
#
loop_
_entity.id
_entity.type
_entity.pdbx_description
1 polymer ?
#
loop_
_entity_poly.entity_id
_entity_poly.type
_entity_poly.pdbx_seq_one_letter_code
_entity_poly.pdbx_strand_id
1 'polypeptide(L)'
;MNIDFNVLNLIPRIYEQMENMQNKILDLEQQLNPKYDLTKRAGIKAFLNISDGTLNNMIKDGRFKKNIHYTKQINGKKVMITFVEDGILAYKKGLE
;
A
#
# COMPACT_ATOMS: atom_id res chain seq x y z
N MET A 1 41.26 35.78 7.54
CA MET A 1 40.34 34.83 8.21
C MET A 1 40.22 33.63 7.29
N ASN A 2 40.70 32.45 7.71
CA ASN A 2 40.61 31.24 6.89
C ASN A 2 39.33 30.50 7.30
N ILE A 3 38.36 30.40 6.40
CA ILE A 3 37.07 29.74 6.68
C ILE A 3 37.20 28.30 6.21
N ASP A 4 37.06 27.36 7.15
CA ASP A 4 37.09 25.94 6.88
C ASP A 4 35.69 25.46 6.44
N PHE A 5 35.61 24.88 5.24
CA PHE A 5 34.39 24.35 4.63
C PHE A 5 34.30 22.82 4.69
N ASN A 6 35.18 22.14 5.43
CA ASN A 6 35.16 20.67 5.58
C ASN A 6 33.81 20.14 6.09
N VAL A 7 33.04 20.95 6.82
CA VAL A 7 31.68 20.64 7.27
C VAL A 7 30.72 20.39 6.11
N LEU A 8 30.96 20.95 4.92
CA LEU A 8 30.11 20.73 3.74
C LEU A 8 30.19 19.29 3.22
N ASN A 9 31.29 18.57 3.49
CA ASN A 9 31.42 17.15 3.15
C ASN A 9 30.51 16.25 4.01
N LEU A 10 29.90 16.79 5.07
CA LEU A 10 28.91 16.06 5.87
C LEU A 10 27.56 15.99 5.16
N ILE A 11 27.23 16.94 4.29
CA ILE A 11 25.95 16.98 3.57
C ILE A 11 25.72 15.70 2.75
N PRO A 12 26.64 15.27 1.86
CA PRO A 12 26.45 14.03 1.11
C PRO A 12 26.43 12.79 2.02
N ARG A 13 27.21 12.77 3.11
CA ARG A 13 27.17 11.66 4.09
C ARG A 13 25.83 11.56 4.82
N ILE A 14 25.25 12.69 5.20
CA ILE A 14 23.94 12.74 5.84
C ILE A 14 22.87 12.24 4.87
N TYR A 15 22.94 12.64 3.60
CA TYR A 15 22.03 12.14 2.56
C TYR A 15 22.10 10.62 2.41
N GLU A 16 23.32 10.07 2.31
CA GLU A 16 23.56 8.63 2.18
C GLU A 16 23.02 7.83 3.39
N GLN A 17 23.14 8.41 4.60
CA GLN A 17 22.58 7.81 5.81
C GLN A 17 21.05 7.89 5.85
N MET A 18 20.45 8.99 5.39
CA MET A 18 19.01 9.13 5.28
C MET A 18 18.42 8.11 4.30
N GLU A 19 19.02 7.93 3.13
CA GLU A 19 18.60 6.94 2.13
C GLU A 19 18.68 5.51 2.71
N ASN A 20 19.80 5.17 3.36
CA ASN A 20 19.95 3.88 4.03
C ASN A 20 18.91 3.64 5.14
N MET A 21 18.58 4.67 5.93
CA MET A 21 17.53 4.57 6.94
C MET A 21 16.16 4.34 6.29
N GLN A 22 15.87 5.05 5.20
CA GLN A 22 14.60 4.92 4.49
C GLN A 22 14.43 3.52 3.89
N ASN A 23 15.49 2.96 3.31
CA ASN A 23 15.49 1.59 2.78
C ASN A 23 15.30 0.54 3.88
N LYS A 24 15.96 0.70 5.03
CA LYS A 24 15.76 -0.19 6.19
C LYS A 24 14.36 -0.12 6.75
N ILE A 25 13.75 1.06 6.82
CA ILE A 25 12.34 1.22 7.22
C ILE A 25 11.44 0.46 6.24
N LEU A 26 11.67 0.60 4.94
CA LEU A 26 10.90 -0.07 3.90
C LEU A 26 11.02 -1.60 4.00
N ASP A 27 12.22 -2.13 4.23
CA ASP A 27 12.47 -3.56 4.44
C ASP A 27 11.79 -4.06 5.72
N LEU A 28 11.86 -3.31 6.81
CA LEU A 28 11.20 -3.66 8.08
C LEU A 28 9.67 -3.63 7.94
N GLU A 29 9.11 -2.66 7.21
CA GLU A 29 7.69 -2.61 6.88
C GLU A 29 7.27 -3.84 6.06
N GLN A 30 8.11 -4.31 5.14
CA GLN A 30 7.85 -5.53 4.37
C GLN A 30 7.95 -6.81 5.22
N GLN A 31 8.87 -6.85 6.18
CA GLN A 31 9.06 -8.01 7.07
C GLN A 31 7.98 -8.10 8.16
N LEU A 32 7.58 -6.96 8.73
CA LEU A 32 6.56 -6.88 9.78
C LEU A 32 5.14 -7.05 9.23
N ASN A 33 4.98 -6.90 7.92
CA ASN A 33 3.70 -7.01 7.25
C ASN A 33 3.72 -8.18 6.27
N PRO A 34 3.45 -9.43 6.73
CA PRO A 34 3.39 -10.58 5.83
C PRO A 34 2.42 -10.23 4.70
N LYS A 35 2.94 -10.20 3.46
CA LYS A 35 2.26 -9.78 2.23
C LYS A 35 0.75 -9.99 2.37
N TYR A 36 0.00 -8.94 2.71
CA TYR A 36 -1.43 -9.09 2.91
C TYR A 36 -1.98 -9.76 1.66
N ASP A 37 -2.82 -10.77 1.85
CA ASP A 37 -3.48 -11.39 0.71
C ASP A 37 -4.52 -10.41 0.16
N LEU A 38 -4.08 -9.53 -0.75
CA LEU A 38 -4.89 -8.50 -1.40
C LEU A 38 -5.87 -9.09 -2.41
N THR A 39 -5.94 -10.42 -2.55
CA THR A 39 -7.03 -11.08 -3.25
C THR A 39 -8.21 -11.38 -2.31
N LYS A 40 -7.98 -11.33 -1.00
CA LYS A 40 -8.95 -11.67 0.05
C LYS A 40 -9.37 -10.46 0.87
N ARG A 41 -10.65 -10.47 1.23
CA ARG A 41 -11.30 -9.43 2.06
C ARG A 41 -10.56 -9.10 3.36
N ALA A 42 -10.04 -10.11 4.06
CA ALA A 42 -9.29 -9.92 5.30
C ALA A 42 -7.99 -9.14 5.09
N GLY A 43 -7.26 -9.46 4.01
CA GLY A 43 -6.03 -8.75 3.64
C GLY A 43 -6.30 -7.31 3.24
N ILE A 44 -7.36 -7.05 2.45
CA ILE A 44 -7.77 -5.69 2.09
C ILE A 44 -8.07 -4.82 3.30
N LYS A 45 -8.88 -5.33 4.25
CA LYS A 45 -9.26 -4.59 5.45
C LYS A 45 -8.05 -4.19 6.28
N ALA A 46 -7.12 -5.13 6.46
CA ALA A 46 -5.90 -4.87 7.21
C ALA A 46 -4.98 -3.90 6.46
N PHE A 47 -4.79 -4.10 5.15
CA PHE A 47 -3.95 -3.26 4.31
C PHE A 47 -4.41 -1.81 4.21
N LEU A 48 -5.72 -1.58 4.12
CA LEU A 48 -6.33 -0.24 4.06
C LEU A 48 -6.70 0.31 5.44
N ASN A 49 -6.54 -0.50 6.50
CA ASN A 49 -6.97 -0.18 7.87
C ASN A 49 -8.44 0.28 7.94
N ILE A 50 -9.36 -0.52 7.37
CA ILE A 50 -10.79 -0.22 7.29
C ILE A 50 -11.68 -1.32 7.85
N SER A 51 -12.89 -0.93 8.26
CA SER A 51 -13.93 -1.87 8.70
C SER A 51 -14.55 -2.63 7.51
N ASP A 52 -15.21 -3.75 7.82
CA ASP A 52 -15.94 -4.52 6.80
C ASP A 52 -17.12 -3.73 6.21
N GLY A 53 -17.79 -2.91 7.04
CA GLY A 53 -18.85 -2.00 6.62
C GLY A 53 -18.32 -0.93 5.66
N THR A 54 -17.14 -0.37 5.94
CA THR A 54 -16.48 0.59 5.06
C THR A 54 -16.16 -0.04 3.70
N LEU A 55 -15.59 -1.25 3.67
CA LEU A 55 -15.30 -1.97 2.43
C LEU A 55 -16.58 -2.25 1.62
N ASN A 56 -17.68 -2.64 2.29
CA ASN A 56 -18.98 -2.79 1.63
C ASN A 56 -19.48 -1.47 1.03
N ASN A 57 -19.36 -0.37 1.77
CA ASN A 57 -19.76 0.94 1.29
C ASN A 57 -18.94 1.34 0.07
N MET A 58 -17.63 1.16 0.09
CA MET A 58 -16.74 1.44 -1.05
C MET A 58 -17.15 0.67 -2.31
N ILE A 59 -17.58 -0.59 -2.18
CA ILE A 59 -18.10 -1.38 -3.31
C ILE A 59 -19.47 -0.86 -3.77
N LYS A 60 -20.34 -0.49 -2.83
CA LYS A 60 -21.70 0.00 -3.13
C LYS A 60 -21.73 1.38 -3.76
N ASP A 61 -20.86 2.29 -3.30
CA ASP A 61 -20.80 3.68 -3.73
C ASP A 61 -19.85 3.91 -4.92
N GLY A 62 -19.16 2.86 -5.39
CA GLY A 62 -18.39 2.89 -6.61
C GLY A 62 -16.93 3.34 -6.46
N ARG A 63 -16.47 3.65 -5.23
CA ARG A 63 -15.03 3.82 -4.96
C ARG A 63 -14.26 2.56 -5.35
N PHE A 64 -14.83 1.39 -5.10
CA PHE A 64 -14.34 0.13 -5.63
C PHE A 64 -15.06 -0.22 -6.93
N LYS A 65 -14.31 -0.24 -8.05
CA LYS A 65 -14.84 -0.46 -9.40
C LYS A 65 -14.65 -1.92 -9.82
N LYS A 66 -15.70 -2.52 -10.39
CA LYS A 66 -15.63 -3.88 -10.96
C LYS A 66 -14.62 -3.92 -12.11
N ASN A 67 -13.83 -4.98 -12.19
CA ASN A 67 -12.73 -5.22 -13.12
C ASN A 67 -11.51 -4.31 -12.96
N ILE A 68 -11.51 -3.39 -11.99
CA ILE A 68 -10.34 -2.59 -11.62
C ILE A 68 -9.89 -2.98 -10.21
N HIS A 69 -10.77 -2.89 -9.22
CA HIS A 69 -10.43 -3.18 -7.81
C HIS A 69 -10.91 -4.57 -7.39
N TYR A 70 -11.93 -5.12 -8.05
CA TYR A 70 -12.42 -6.48 -7.79
C TYR A 70 -13.12 -7.10 -8.99
N THR A 71 -13.19 -8.42 -9.02
CA THR A 71 -14.03 -9.20 -9.93
C THR A 71 -15.16 -9.87 -9.16
N LYS A 72 -16.27 -10.14 -9.85
CA LYS A 72 -17.45 -10.78 -9.27
C LYS A 72 -17.84 -11.97 -10.15
N GLN A 73 -17.79 -13.17 -9.59
CA GLN A 73 -18.25 -14.40 -10.21
C GLN A 73 -19.52 -14.88 -9.52
N ILE A 74 -20.47 -15.40 -10.29
CA ILE A 74 -21.74 -15.94 -9.78
C ILE A 74 -21.78 -17.42 -10.16
N ASN A 75 -21.67 -18.29 -9.15
CA ASN A 75 -21.75 -19.73 -9.31
C ASN A 75 -23.04 -20.21 -8.64
N GLY A 76 -24.12 -20.31 -9.43
CA GLY A 76 -25.46 -20.62 -8.94
C GLY A 76 -25.97 -19.53 -7.97
N LYS A 77 -26.19 -19.91 -6.71
CA LYS A 77 -26.64 -18.98 -5.64
C LYS A 77 -25.48 -18.26 -4.92
N LYS A 78 -24.23 -18.63 -5.19
CA LYS A 78 -23.06 -18.07 -4.51
C LYS A 78 -22.44 -16.95 -5.33
N VAL A 79 -22.25 -15.81 -4.69
CA VAL A 79 -21.46 -14.70 -5.23
C VAL A 79 -20.05 -14.78 -4.64
N MET A 80 -19.05 -14.87 -5.51
CA MET A 80 -17.64 -14.81 -5.13
C MET A 80 -17.06 -13.48 -5.60
N ILE A 81 -16.43 -12.76 -4.67
CA ILE A 81 -15.69 -11.53 -4.95
C ILE A 81 -14.22 -11.82 -4.75
N THR A 82 -13.42 -11.55 -5.77
CA THR A 82 -11.96 -11.64 -5.72
C THR A 82 -11.40 -10.26 -5.99
N PHE A 83 -10.53 -9.77 -5.10
CA PHE A 83 -9.93 -8.45 -5.25
C PHE A 83 -8.72 -8.52 -6.20
N VAL A 84 -8.49 -7.43 -6.92
CA VAL A 84 -7.38 -7.30 -7.87
C VAL A 84 -6.25 -6.55 -7.17
N GLU A 85 -5.14 -7.24 -6.89
CA GLU A 85 -4.02 -6.71 -6.10
C GLU A 85 -3.51 -5.36 -6.62
N ASP A 86 -3.28 -5.25 -7.93
CA ASP A 86 -2.77 -4.04 -8.56
C ASP A 86 -3.71 -2.83 -8.42
N GLY A 87 -5.02 -3.05 -8.53
CA GLY A 87 -6.02 -2.01 -8.30
C GLY A 87 -5.98 -1.54 -6.84
N ILE A 88 -6.00 -2.46 -5.89
CA ILE A 88 -5.95 -2.07 -4.46
C ILE A 88 -4.65 -1.30 -4.12
N LEU A 89 -3.53 -1.66 -4.72
CA LEU A 89 -2.27 -0.94 -4.60
C LEU A 89 -2.36 0.47 -5.21
N ALA A 90 -2.94 0.61 -6.40
CA ALA A 90 -3.15 1.90 -7.05
C ALA A 90 -4.09 2.82 -6.25
N TYR A 91 -5.19 2.28 -5.73
CA TYR A 91 -6.14 2.98 -4.86
C TYR A 91 -5.44 3.62 -3.66
N LYS A 92 -4.61 2.85 -2.93
CA LYS A 92 -3.91 3.33 -1.74
C LYS A 92 -2.90 4.44 -2.07
N LYS A 93 -2.33 4.43 -3.28
CA LYS A 93 -1.40 5.45 -3.77
C LYS A 93 -2.10 6.68 -4.35
N GLY A 94 -3.43 6.66 -4.48
CA GLY A 94 -4.20 7.75 -5.10
C GLY A 94 -4.00 7.86 -6.62
N LEU A 95 -3.68 6.76 -7.29
CA LEU A 95 -3.37 6.71 -8.73
C LEU A 95 -4.57 6.23 -9.59
N GLU A 96 -5.80 6.37 -9.08
CA GLU A 96 -7.05 5.83 -9.65
C GLU A 96 -8.15 6.85 -9.93
#